data_AF-A0A955QL28-F1
#
_entry.id   AF-A0A955QL28-F1
#
_cell.length_a   1.000
_cell.length_b   1.000
_cell.length_c   1.000
_cell.angle_alpha   90.00
_cell.angle_beta   90.00
_cell.angle_gamma   90.00
#
_symmetry.space_group_name_H-M   'P 1'
#
loop_
_entity.id
_entity.type
_entity.pdbx_description
1 polymer ?
#
loop_
_entity_poly.entity_id
_entity_poly.type
_entity_poly.pdbx_seq_one_letter_code
_entity_poly.pdbx_strand_id
1 'polypeptide(L)' 'TVQRNALYQDPVLLWSDTVHKSPHKARPHNNLGHSYAVQGDWGHAIEEFRFALTLNPDYPLAQQNLRDAYLFQAGRSD' A
#
# COMPACT_ATOMS: atom_id res chain seq x y z
N THR A 1 -0.43 17.58 19.89
CA THR A 1 -1.45 17.97 18.88
C THR A 1 -2.14 16.73 18.36
N VAL A 2 -3.26 16.36 19.00
CA VAL A 2 -3.96 15.08 18.84
C VAL A 2 -4.91 15.07 17.62
N GLN A 3 -5.03 16.20 16.93
CA GLN A 3 -5.96 16.43 15.83
C GLN A 3 -5.42 15.99 14.45
N ARG A 4 -4.50 15.04 14.43
CA ARG A 4 -4.13 14.32 13.20
C ARG A 4 -4.89 12.98 13.16
N ASN A 5 -5.11 12.33 14.31
CA ASN A 5 -5.63 10.96 14.47
C ASN A 5 -7.04 10.69 13.93
N ALA A 6 -7.91 11.69 13.81
CA ALA A 6 -9.31 11.49 13.41
C ALA A 6 -9.56 11.56 11.88
N LEU A 7 -8.63 12.12 11.10
CA LEU A 7 -8.66 12.03 9.62
C LEU A 7 -8.00 10.73 9.12
N TYR A 8 -7.37 9.95 10.00
CA TYR A 8 -6.89 8.58 9.75
C TYR A 8 -7.95 7.51 10.02
N GLN A 9 -9.24 7.85 9.99
CA GLN A 9 -10.29 6.83 10.12
C GLN A 9 -10.25 5.83 8.95
N ASP A 10 -9.65 6.21 7.82
CA ASP A 10 -9.26 5.28 6.79
C ASP A 10 -7.92 5.70 6.14
N PRO A 11 -6.79 5.08 6.51
CA PRO A 11 -5.50 5.39 5.89
C PRO A 11 -5.51 5.14 4.37
N VAL A 12 -6.39 4.28 3.85
CA VAL A 12 -6.58 4.09 2.41
C VAL A 12 -7.06 5.38 1.74
N LEU A 13 -8.03 6.08 2.34
CA LEU A 13 -8.54 7.34 1.78
C LEU A 13 -7.45 8.41 1.69
N LEU A 14 -6.61 8.54 2.73
CA LEU A 14 -5.50 9.50 2.73
C LEU A 14 -4.48 9.21 1.63
N TRP A 15 -4.08 7.95 1.47
CA TRP A 15 -3.10 7.57 0.46
C TRP A 15 -3.69 7.57 -0.95
N SER A 16 -4.99 7.29 -1.11
CA SER A 16 -5.67 7.36 -2.41
C SER A 16 -5.69 8.78 -2.98
N ASP A 17 -5.98 9.81 -2.17
CA ASP A 17 -5.89 11.21 -2.56
C ASP A 17 -4.44 11.59 -2.91
N THR A 18 -3.48 11.07 -2.15
CA THR A 18 -2.05 11.31 -2.39
C THR A 18 -1.59 10.69 -3.72
N VAL A 19 -2.05 9.48 -4.02
CA VAL A 19 -1.82 8.81 -5.30
C VAL A 19 -2.48 9.60 -6.43
N HIS A 20 -3.71 10.09 -6.25
CA HIS A 20 -4.39 10.91 -7.25
C HIS A 20 -3.63 12.20 -7.59
N LYS A 21 -3.07 12.87 -6.58
CA LYS A 21 -2.26 14.09 -6.74
C LYS A 21 -0.84 13.82 -7.24
N SER A 22 -0.34 12.60 -7.10
CA SER A 22 1.03 12.24 -7.47
C SER A 22 1.10 10.78 -7.95
N PRO A 23 0.47 10.46 -9.10
CA PRO A 23 0.33 9.08 -9.57
C PRO A 23 1.65 8.47 -10.05
N HIS A 24 2.67 9.30 -10.28
CA HIS A 24 3.98 8.85 -10.78
C HIS A 24 5.02 8.71 -9.66
N LYS A 25 4.61 8.53 -8.40
CA LYS A 25 5.53 8.35 -7.27
C LYS A 25 5.32 7.00 -6.61
N ALA A 26 6.37 6.18 -6.56
CA ALA A 26 6.32 4.84 -5.97
C ALA A 26 5.93 4.83 -4.48
N ARG A 27 6.33 5.85 -3.71
CA ARG A 27 6.11 5.93 -2.26
C ARG A 27 4.62 6.01 -1.87
N PRO A 28 3.79 6.90 -2.46
CA PRO A 28 2.34 6.89 -2.27
C PRO A 28 1.68 5.54 -2.53
N HIS A 29 2.03 4.87 -3.63
CA HIS A 29 1.51 3.54 -3.96
C HIS A 29 1.92 2.49 -2.91
N ASN A 30 3.18 2.48 -2.47
CA ASN A 30 3.59 1.62 -1.37
C ASN A 30 2.78 1.86 -0.07
N ASN A 31 2.52 3.12 0.27
CA ASN A 31 1.78 3.42 1.49
C ASN A 31 0.29 3.11 1.38
N LEU A 32 -0.29 3.25 0.19
CA LEU A 32 -1.66 2.82 -0.12
C LEU A 32 -1.77 1.29 -0.01
N GLY A 33 -0.85 0.56 -0.64
CA GLY A 33 -0.78 -0.90 -0.55
C GLY A 33 -0.62 -1.39 0.89
N HIS A 34 0.22 -0.74 1.69
CA HIS A 34 0.37 -1.06 3.11
C HIS A 34 -0.93 -0.80 3.90
N SER A 35 -1.70 0.21 3.52
CA SER A 35 -2.98 0.50 4.17
C SER A 35 -4.04 -0.57 3.85
N TYR A 36 -4.08 -1.04 2.60
CA TYR A 36 -4.90 -2.20 2.23
C TYR A 36 -4.46 -3.48 2.96
N ALA A 37 -3.16 -3.72 3.08
CA ALA A 37 -2.60 -4.85 3.83
C ALA A 37 -3.03 -4.84 5.31
N VAL A 38 -3.01 -3.69 5.96
CA VAL A 38 -3.48 -3.53 7.36
C VAL A 38 -4.98 -3.82 7.49
N GLN A 39 -5.78 -3.54 6.46
CA GLN A 39 -7.21 -3.90 6.41
C GLN A 39 -7.44 -5.38 6.06
N GLY A 40 -6.37 -6.14 5.78
CA GLY A 40 -6.44 -7.52 5.33
C GLY A 40 -6.87 -7.67 3.87
N ASP A 41 -6.92 -6.58 3.12
CA ASP A 41 -7.18 -6.59 1.68
C ASP A 41 -5.86 -6.79 0.92
N TRP A 42 -5.37 -8.02 0.95
CA TRP A 42 -4.12 -8.39 0.31
C TRP A 42 -4.18 -8.27 -1.22
N GLY A 43 -5.37 -8.35 -1.82
CA GLY A 43 -5.56 -8.20 -3.26
C GLY A 43 -5.17 -6.81 -3.73
N HIS A 44 -5.82 -5.78 -3.18
CA HIS A 44 -5.50 -4.39 -3.51
C HIS A 44 -4.09 -4.00 -3.05
N ALA A 45 -3.62 -4.56 -1.92
CA ALA A 45 -2.24 -4.33 -1.47
C ALA A 45 -1.20 -4.74 -2.52
N ILE A 46 -1.35 -5.94 -3.10
CA ILE A 46 -0.44 -6.47 -4.12
C ILE A 46 -0.44 -5.59 -5.37
N GLU A 47 -1.61 -5.13 -5.83
CA GLU A 47 -1.69 -4.25 -7.01
C GLU A 47 -0.91 -2.95 -6.81
N GLU A 48 -1.08 -2.32 -5.64
CA GLU A 48 -0.40 -1.06 -5.30
C GLU A 48 1.11 -1.24 -5.15
N PHE A 49 1.57 -2.33 -4.49
CA PHE A 49 3.00 -2.61 -4.41
C PHE A 49 3.62 -2.91 -5.78
N ARG A 50 2.91 -3.64 -6.64
CA ARG A 50 3.36 -3.88 -8.02
C ARG A 50 3.47 -2.57 -8.78
N PHE A 51 2.49 -1.67 -8.67
CA PHE A 51 2.55 -0.38 -9.32
C PHE A 51 3.72 0.47 -8.79
N ALA A 52 3.97 0.46 -7.48
CA ALA A 52 5.15 1.10 -6.90
C ALA A 52 6.46 0.57 -7.52
N LEU A 53 6.56 -0.74 -7.79
CA LEU A 53 7.72 -1.35 -8.45
C LEU A 53 7.79 -1.09 -9.96
N THR A 54 6.66 -0.84 -10.63
CA THR A 54 6.69 -0.37 -12.03
C THR A 54 7.25 1.04 -12.15
N LEU A 55 6.98 1.89 -11.16
CA LEU A 55 7.49 3.27 -11.10
C LEU A 55 8.95 3.33 -10.62
N ASN A 56 9.30 2.53 -9.62
CA ASN A 56 10.67 2.38 -9.15
C ASN A 56 10.97 0.89 -8.86
N PRO A 57 11.60 0.19 -9.81
CA PRO A 57 11.99 -1.21 -9.63
C PRO A 57 12.96 -1.41 -8.46
N ASP A 58 13.78 -0.41 -8.16
CA ASP A 58 14.74 -0.37 -7.06
C ASP A 58 14.11 0.30 -5.82
N TYR A 59 12.92 -0.18 -5.43
CA TYR A 59 12.27 0.26 -4.20
C TYR A 59 12.17 -0.88 -3.18
N PRO A 60 13.18 -1.03 -2.30
CA PRO A 60 13.28 -2.18 -1.39
C PRO A 60 12.04 -2.40 -0.53
N LEU A 61 11.43 -1.31 -0.03
CA LEU A 61 10.23 -1.38 0.79
C LEU A 61 9.04 -1.98 0.04
N ALA A 62 8.82 -1.59 -1.22
CA ALA A 62 7.74 -2.15 -2.02
C ALA A 62 8.01 -3.62 -2.39
N GLN A 63 9.27 -4.00 -2.60
CA GLN A 63 9.65 -5.40 -2.84
C GLN A 63 9.39 -6.27 -1.60
N GLN A 64 9.74 -5.79 -0.41
CA GLN A 64 9.48 -6.48 0.85
C GLN A 64 7.98 -6.63 1.09
N ASN A 65 7.23 -5.52 1.02
CA ASN A 65 5.79 -5.54 1.26
C ASN A 65 5.02 -6.40 0.25
N LEU A 66 5.45 -6.44 -1.02
CA LEU A 66 4.86 -7.33 -2.03
C LEU A 66 5.07 -8.81 -1.68
N ARG A 67 6.27 -9.18 -1.22
CA ARG A 67 6.57 -10.56 -0.80
C ARG A 67 5.69 -10.96 0.39
N ASP A 68 5.62 -10.09 1.39
CA ASP A 68 4.80 -10.32 2.58
C ASP A 68 3.32 -10.48 2.20
N ALA A 69 2.81 -9.60 1.33
CA ALA A 69 1.42 -9.67 0.87
C ALA A 69 1.11 -10.98 0.14
N TYR A 70 2.02 -11.51 -0.70
CA TYR A 70 1.84 -12.83 -1.31
C TYR A 70 1.85 -13.97 -0.30
N LEU A 71 2.72 -13.92 0.73
CA LEU A 71 2.76 -14.92 1.79
C LEU A 71 1.44 -14.95 2.57
N PHE A 72 0.91 -13.78 2.93
CA PHE A 72 -0.37 -13.67 3.64
C PHE A 72 -1.56 -14.06 2.76
N GLN A 73 -1.53 -13.76 1.46
CA GLN A 73 -2.58 -14.20 0.53
C GLN A 73 -2.58 -15.72 0.37
N ALA A 74 -1.40 -16.33 0.17
CA ALA A 74 -1.26 -17.77 0.00
C ALA A 74 -1.65 -18.55 1.27
N GLY A 75 -1.27 -18.04 2.45
CA GLY A 75 -1.64 -18.66 3.74
C GLY A 75 -3.11 -18.52 4.14
N ARG A 76 -3.91 -17.71 3.42
CA ARG A 76 -5.36 -17.62 3.60
C ARG A 76 -6.16 -18.52 2.68
N SER A 77 -5.51 -19.13 1.69
CA SER A 77 -6.13 -20.06 0.72
C SER A 77 -6.06 -21.52 1.16
N ASP A 78 -5.58 -21.80 2.38
CA ASP A 78 -5.59 -23.10 3.07
C ASP A 78 -6.75 -23.15 4.09
#